data_AF-A0A932AXW2-F1
#
_entry.id   AF-A0A932AXW2-F1
#
_cell.length_a   1.000
_cell.length_b   1.000
_cell.length_c   1.000
_cell.angle_alpha   90.00
_cell.angle_beta   90.00
_cell.angle_gamma   90.00
#
_symmetry.space_group_name_H-M   'P 1'
#
loop_
_entity.id
_entity.type
_entity.pdbx_description
1 polymer ?
#
loop_
_entity_poly.entity_id
_entity_poly.type
_entity_poly.pdbx_seq_one_letter_code
_entity_poly.pdbx_strand_id
1 'polypeptide(L)'
;MGTEGVIMISRRTVLGTGALAAATLATPSILHAQTKTLKITTWGGKWGEIMKATVLPAFEKEFKCTVQADQAFPFVPKLQASPKNDPIYDVLHTNSNEQWNSFTEGLVMAKITPKEAPNVADVYPYAVSDKIVGVSIFTSAIGLGYRTDKGLTKPTSWKDLADPKLAGVRGGYIIPVNSLGQCHLMMLGKIYGKGLQDLDAAYKALEQLKPIKLVDFTGQMEKMLLSGEVIEGVIHDSGVYRYDGQNQPVDF
;
A
#
# COMPACT_ATOMS: atom_id res chain seq x y z
N MET A 1 39.90 -42.30 23.82
CA MET A 1 40.60 -42.30 25.13
C MET A 1 41.83 -41.43 24.90
N GLY A 2 41.81 -40.14 25.26
CA GLY A 2 41.96 -39.60 26.64
C GLY A 2 43.46 -39.52 26.93
N THR A 3 44.10 -38.41 27.34
CA THR A 3 43.65 -37.24 28.10
C THR A 3 44.68 -36.11 27.99
N GLU A 4 44.19 -34.87 28.01
CA GLU A 4 44.95 -33.62 28.18
C GLU A 4 45.57 -33.51 29.59
N GLY A 5 46.72 -32.83 29.70
CA GLY A 5 47.32 -32.39 30.95
C GLY A 5 47.24 -30.87 31.08
N VAL A 6 46.49 -30.40 32.08
CA VAL A 6 46.21 -29.00 32.42
C VAL A 6 47.40 -28.37 33.17
N ILE A 7 47.81 -27.16 32.78
CA ILE A 7 48.64 -26.28 33.63
C ILE A 7 47.70 -25.33 34.39
N MET A 8 47.60 -25.50 35.71
CA MET A 8 46.85 -24.61 36.59
C MET A 8 47.64 -23.33 36.87
N ILE A 9 47.14 -22.18 36.40
CA ILE A 9 47.61 -20.86 36.84
C ILE A 9 46.79 -20.46 38.08
N SER A 10 47.46 -20.30 39.22
CA SER A 10 46.84 -19.92 40.49
C SER A 10 46.53 -18.42 40.55
N ARG A 11 45.35 -18.09 41.08
CA ARG A 11 44.75 -16.73 41.21
C ARG A 11 45.55 -15.73 42.06
N ARG A 12 46.72 -16.10 42.58
CA ARG A 12 47.52 -15.29 43.51
C ARG A 12 48.64 -14.48 42.85
N THR A 13 48.90 -14.67 41.55
CA THR A 13 50.04 -14.04 40.87
C THR A 13 49.68 -12.73 40.12
N VAL A 14 48.41 -12.34 40.06
CA VAL A 14 47.96 -11.19 39.24
C VAL A 14 47.80 -9.87 40.04
N LEU A 15 48.06 -9.85 41.35
CA LEU A 15 47.79 -8.67 42.21
C LEU A 15 49.04 -7.91 42.69
N GLY A 16 50.20 -8.09 42.06
CA GLY A 16 51.48 -7.60 42.61
C GLY A 16 52.04 -6.29 42.06
N THR A 17 51.83 -5.95 40.79
CA THR A 17 52.63 -4.89 40.15
C THR A 17 51.91 -4.25 38.97
N GLY A 18 51.51 -2.99 39.10
CA GLY A 18 51.02 -2.21 37.95
C GLY A 18 49.99 -1.12 38.25
N ALA A 19 49.95 -0.54 39.45
CA ALA A 19 49.27 0.74 39.65
C ALA A 19 50.22 1.88 39.21
N LEU A 20 50.12 2.32 37.95
CA LEU A 20 50.33 3.71 37.50
C LEU A 20 50.14 3.76 35.97
N ALA A 21 49.38 4.74 35.48
CA ALA A 21 49.08 5.05 34.07
C ALA A 21 47.79 4.47 33.46
N ALA A 22 46.64 4.65 34.13
CA ALA A 22 45.37 4.83 33.43
C ALA A 22 45.10 6.33 33.30
N ALA A 23 45.86 7.00 32.42
CA ALA A 23 45.52 8.35 31.99
C ALA A 23 44.19 8.26 31.23
N THR A 24 43.19 8.92 31.78
CA THR A 24 41.83 9.04 31.28
C THR A 24 41.80 9.53 29.83
N LEU A 25 41.70 8.62 28.87
CA LEU A 25 41.03 8.89 27.60
C LEU A 25 39.52 8.86 27.86
N ALA A 26 39.04 9.83 28.62
CA ALA A 26 37.63 10.21 28.58
C ALA A 26 37.41 11.01 27.29
N THR A 27 37.45 10.31 26.15
CA THR A 27 36.82 10.86 24.95
C THR A 27 35.33 10.86 25.25
N PRO A 28 34.62 12.02 25.14
CA PRO A 28 33.18 11.98 25.20
C PRO A 28 32.76 11.06 24.05
N SER A 29 32.10 9.96 24.40
CA SER A 29 31.34 9.20 23.42
C SER A 29 30.34 10.21 22.87
N ILE A 30 30.61 10.76 21.70
CA ILE A 30 29.60 11.48 20.93
C ILE A 30 28.59 10.39 20.63
N LEU A 31 27.60 10.28 21.52
CA LEU A 31 26.39 9.53 21.32
C LEU A 31 25.73 10.21 20.13
N HIS A 32 26.09 9.78 18.92
CA HIS A 32 25.38 10.18 17.73
C HIS A 32 23.95 9.74 18.00
N ALA A 33 23.05 10.71 18.20
CA ALA A 33 21.63 10.41 18.32
C ALA A 33 21.27 9.62 17.06
N GLN A 34 21.01 8.32 17.23
CA GLN A 34 20.61 7.47 16.12
C GLN A 34 19.28 8.03 15.63
N THR A 35 19.30 8.67 14.46
CA THR A 35 18.08 9.15 13.81
C THR A 35 17.13 7.98 13.73
N LYS A 36 15.97 8.08 14.38
CA LYS A 36 14.96 7.03 14.36
C LYS A 36 14.50 6.85 12.92
N THR A 37 14.40 5.61 12.46
CA THR A 37 13.85 5.29 11.14
C THR A 37 12.44 4.74 11.30
N LEU A 38 11.47 5.35 10.62
CA LEU A 38 10.12 4.85 10.46
C LEU A 38 10.06 4.03 9.16
N LYS A 39 9.80 2.73 9.28
CA LYS A 39 9.68 1.79 8.16
C LYS A 39 8.22 1.71 7.75
N ILE A 40 7.90 2.17 6.55
CA ILE A 40 6.52 2.17 6.02
C ILE A 40 6.46 1.46 4.67
N THR A 41 5.28 1.03 4.27
CA THR A 41 4.99 0.68 2.87
C THR A 41 4.36 1.88 2.15
N THR A 42 4.52 1.97 0.84
CA THR A 42 3.80 2.93 0.00
C THR A 42 3.69 2.43 -1.43
N TRP A 43 2.71 2.92 -2.19
CA TRP A 43 2.57 2.52 -3.59
C TRP A 43 3.68 3.10 -4.46
N GLY A 44 3.95 2.41 -5.58
CA GLY A 44 4.77 2.93 -6.66
C GLY A 44 4.04 3.97 -7.52
N GLY A 45 4.64 4.29 -8.66
CA GLY A 45 4.07 5.24 -9.63
C GLY A 45 3.89 6.64 -9.06
N LYS A 46 2.97 7.40 -9.68
CA LYS A 46 2.79 8.81 -9.37
C LYS A 46 2.36 9.08 -7.92
N TRP A 47 1.62 8.16 -7.30
CA TRP A 47 1.32 8.22 -5.87
C TRP A 47 2.59 8.27 -5.03
N GLY A 48 3.46 7.28 -5.23
CA GLY A 48 4.72 7.18 -4.50
C GLY A 48 5.66 8.37 -4.74
N GLU A 49 5.69 8.87 -5.97
CA GLU A 49 6.42 10.09 -6.32
C GLU A 49 5.92 11.31 -5.53
N ILE A 50 4.60 11.50 -5.45
CA ILE A 50 4.00 12.61 -4.67
C ILE A 50 4.36 12.45 -3.19
N MET A 51 4.19 11.26 -2.61
CA MET A 51 4.53 11.01 -1.21
C MET A 51 6.00 11.36 -0.92
N LYS A 52 6.93 10.90 -1.76
CA LYS A 52 8.37 11.16 -1.63
C LYS A 52 8.73 12.63 -1.82
N ALA A 53 7.99 13.37 -2.65
CA ALA A 53 8.24 14.78 -2.92
C ALA A 53 7.65 15.72 -1.87
N THR A 54 6.58 15.32 -1.18
CA THR A 54 5.82 16.23 -0.30
C THR A 54 5.71 15.72 1.13
N VAL A 55 5.02 14.59 1.34
CA VAL A 55 4.63 14.13 2.68
C VAL A 55 5.81 13.60 3.47
N LEU A 56 6.64 12.74 2.88
CA LEU A 56 7.74 12.10 3.61
C LEU A 56 8.81 13.12 4.08
N PRO A 57 9.29 14.05 3.23
CA PRO A 57 10.26 15.06 3.66
C PRO A 57 9.69 16.02 4.72
N ALA A 58 8.40 16.35 4.63
CA ALA A 58 7.73 17.18 5.65
C ALA A 58 7.71 16.47 7.00
N PHE A 59 7.34 15.17 7.01
CA PHE A 59 7.33 14.34 8.21
C PHE A 59 8.73 14.19 8.82
N GLU A 60 9.74 13.86 8.02
CA GLU A 60 11.14 13.76 8.47
C GLU A 60 11.63 15.07 9.10
N LYS A 61 11.30 16.21 8.48
CA LYS A 61 11.68 17.53 8.98
C LYS A 61 11.00 17.86 10.30
N GLU A 62 9.72 17.53 10.46
CA GLU A 62 8.94 17.81 11.67
C GLU A 62 9.42 16.94 12.83
N PHE A 63 9.52 15.63 12.62
CA PHE A 63 9.79 14.64 13.68
C PHE A 63 11.28 14.30 13.85
N LYS A 64 12.16 14.91 13.04
CA LYS A 64 13.63 14.70 13.07
C LYS A 64 13.98 13.21 12.97
N CYS A 65 13.32 12.53 12.05
CA CYS A 65 13.48 11.10 11.79
C CYS A 65 13.81 10.86 10.31
N THR A 66 14.08 9.61 9.96
CA THR A 66 14.13 9.14 8.58
C THR A 66 12.91 8.28 8.30
N VAL A 67 12.34 8.33 7.10
CA VAL A 67 11.27 7.45 6.65
C VAL A 67 11.79 6.53 5.55
N GLN A 68 11.83 5.23 5.82
CA GLN A 68 12.13 4.22 4.83
C GLN A 68 10.80 3.72 4.21
N ALA A 69 10.52 4.15 2.98
CA ALA A 69 9.31 3.77 2.26
C ALA A 69 9.58 2.61 1.28
N ASP A 70 9.07 1.43 1.61
CA ASP A 70 9.12 0.25 0.76
C ASP A 70 8.01 0.31 -0.32
N GLN A 71 8.44 0.28 -1.58
CA GLN A 71 7.55 0.29 -2.75
C GLN A 71 7.53 -1.04 -3.51
N ALA A 72 8.29 -2.04 -3.05
CA ALA A 72 8.38 -3.33 -3.69
C ALA A 72 7.18 -4.20 -3.29
N PHE A 73 6.10 -4.17 -4.06
CA PHE A 73 4.97 -5.09 -3.84
C PHE A 73 5.40 -6.56 -4.10
N PRO A 74 4.88 -7.57 -3.37
CA PRO A 74 3.83 -7.55 -2.34
C PRO A 74 4.33 -7.28 -0.91
N PHE A 75 3.54 -6.54 -0.11
CA PHE A 75 3.94 -6.12 1.24
C PHE A 75 3.62 -7.13 2.35
N VAL A 76 2.39 -7.66 2.37
CA VAL A 76 1.91 -8.54 3.45
C VAL A 76 2.78 -9.81 3.60
N PRO A 77 3.21 -10.49 2.51
CA PRO A 77 4.12 -11.63 2.64
C PRO A 77 5.46 -11.30 3.30
N LYS A 78 6.00 -10.09 3.06
CA LYS A 78 7.22 -9.63 3.73
C LYS A 78 6.99 -9.38 5.21
N LEU A 79 5.83 -8.84 5.58
CA LEU A 79 5.43 -8.66 6.97
C LEU A 79 5.25 -10.02 7.67
N GLN A 80 4.54 -10.96 7.04
CA GLN A 80 4.33 -12.33 7.55
C GLN A 80 5.65 -13.07 7.80
N ALA A 81 6.64 -12.89 6.93
CA ALA A 81 7.95 -13.51 7.06
C ALA A 81 8.85 -12.84 8.11
N SER A 82 8.51 -11.63 8.57
CA SER A 82 9.30 -10.91 9.57
C SER A 82 9.01 -11.38 11.01
N PRO A 83 9.97 -11.29 11.94
CA PRO A 83 9.73 -11.64 13.34
C PRO A 83 8.60 -10.80 13.94
N LYS A 84 7.64 -11.44 14.63
CA LYS A 84 6.50 -10.73 15.25
C LYS A 84 6.90 -9.67 16.29
N ASN A 85 8.06 -9.85 16.94
CA ASN A 85 8.59 -8.92 17.93
C ASN A 85 9.51 -7.84 17.32
N ASP A 86 9.85 -7.95 16.03
CA ASP A 86 10.61 -6.95 15.28
C ASP A 86 10.11 -6.94 13.81
N PRO A 87 8.89 -6.46 13.57
CA PRO A 87 8.30 -6.49 12.24
C PRO A 87 9.10 -5.61 11.28
N ILE A 88 9.12 -6.00 10.00
CA ILE A 88 9.83 -5.23 8.97
C ILE A 88 9.20 -3.85 8.72
N TYR A 89 7.92 -3.65 9.07
CA TYR A 89 7.21 -2.38 8.93
C TYR A 89 6.65 -1.90 10.26
N ASP A 90 6.80 -0.61 10.53
CA ASP A 90 6.13 0.09 11.62
C ASP A 90 4.72 0.54 11.20
N VAL A 91 4.53 0.88 9.92
CA VAL A 91 3.22 1.25 9.34
C VAL A 91 2.97 0.49 8.04
N LEU A 92 1.91 -0.32 8.03
CA LEU A 92 1.44 -1.01 6.83
C LEU A 92 0.38 -0.16 6.11
N HIS A 93 0.79 0.52 5.05
CA HIS A 93 -0.11 1.10 4.07
C HIS A 93 -0.39 0.09 2.94
N THR A 94 -1.64 -0.36 2.85
CA THR A 94 -2.08 -1.32 1.82
C THR A 94 -3.59 -1.18 1.59
N ASN A 95 -4.15 -1.92 0.63
CA ASN A 95 -5.58 -1.94 0.33
C ASN A 95 -6.38 -2.55 1.50
N SER A 96 -7.65 -2.16 1.63
CA SER A 96 -8.49 -2.58 2.75
C SER A 96 -8.63 -4.11 2.89
N ASN A 97 -8.65 -4.85 1.78
CA ASN A 97 -8.67 -6.33 1.82
C ASN A 97 -7.42 -6.91 2.50
N GLU A 98 -6.24 -6.38 2.17
CA GLU A 98 -4.96 -6.79 2.76
C GLU A 98 -4.85 -6.34 4.23
N GLN A 99 -5.41 -5.17 4.57
CA GLN A 99 -5.48 -4.72 5.97
C GLN A 99 -6.35 -5.66 6.81
N TRP A 100 -7.52 -6.07 6.32
CA TRP A 100 -8.41 -7.04 6.99
C TRP A 100 -7.75 -8.42 7.15
N ASN A 101 -7.06 -8.90 6.12
CA ASN A 101 -6.28 -10.16 6.22
C ASN A 101 -5.20 -10.04 7.28
N SER A 102 -4.40 -8.96 7.24
CA SER A 102 -3.32 -8.70 8.21
C SER A 102 -3.84 -8.59 9.65
N PHE A 103 -5.02 -8.00 9.86
CA PHE A 103 -5.65 -7.93 11.18
C PHE A 103 -6.09 -9.31 11.67
N THR A 104 -6.71 -10.11 10.80
CA THR A 104 -7.15 -11.48 11.12
C THR A 104 -5.97 -12.37 11.53
N GLU A 105 -4.80 -12.15 10.92
CA GLU A 105 -3.55 -12.85 11.26
C GLU A 105 -2.84 -12.30 12.51
N GLY A 106 -3.35 -11.21 13.10
CA GLY A 106 -2.78 -10.54 14.26
C GLY A 106 -1.48 -9.79 13.96
N LEU A 107 -1.27 -9.35 12.71
CA LEU A 107 -0.08 -8.60 12.29
C LEU A 107 -0.21 -7.09 12.49
N VAL A 108 -1.45 -6.58 12.49
CA VAL A 108 -1.74 -5.15 12.65
C VAL A 108 -2.83 -4.91 13.69
N MET A 109 -2.87 -3.70 14.24
CA MET A 109 -3.93 -3.26 15.15
C MET A 109 -5.26 -3.09 14.41
N ALA A 110 -6.37 -3.43 15.05
CA ALA A 110 -7.71 -3.20 14.49
C ALA A 110 -7.97 -1.70 14.24
N LYS A 111 -7.53 -0.86 15.18
CA LYS A 111 -7.76 0.58 15.19
C LYS A 111 -6.49 1.31 15.59
N ILE A 112 -6.30 2.48 15.00
CA ILE A 112 -5.35 3.48 15.50
C ILE A 112 -6.16 4.51 16.28
N THR A 113 -5.73 4.85 17.48
CA THR A 113 -6.42 5.81 18.35
C THR A 113 -5.56 7.06 18.56
N PRO A 114 -6.10 8.13 19.18
CA PRO A 114 -5.30 9.29 19.55
C PRO A 114 -4.11 8.98 20.46
N LYS A 115 -4.08 7.81 21.11
CA LYS A 115 -2.93 7.34 21.90
C LYS A 115 -1.71 7.04 21.01
N GLU A 116 -1.95 6.45 19.85
CA GLU A 116 -0.89 6.12 18.89
C GLU A 116 -0.62 7.30 17.94
N ALA A 117 -1.68 7.98 17.49
CA ALA A 117 -1.61 9.10 16.55
C ALA A 117 -2.67 10.16 16.87
N PRO A 118 -2.32 11.27 17.56
CA PRO A 118 -3.28 12.27 18.02
C PRO A 118 -4.18 12.85 16.92
N ASN A 119 -3.64 13.03 15.70
CA ASN A 119 -4.35 13.59 14.56
C ASN A 119 -5.51 12.72 14.06
N VAL A 120 -5.60 11.46 14.51
CA VAL A 120 -6.76 10.59 14.23
C VAL A 120 -8.04 11.14 14.87
N ALA A 121 -7.95 12.04 15.86
CA ALA A 121 -9.12 12.74 16.39
C ALA A 121 -9.76 13.73 15.38
N ASP A 122 -9.04 14.12 14.33
CA ASP A 122 -9.44 15.16 13.37
C ASP A 122 -9.65 14.61 11.94
N VAL A 123 -10.00 13.33 11.84
CA VAL A 123 -10.33 12.70 10.54
C VAL A 123 -11.84 12.54 10.39
N TYR A 124 -12.31 12.44 9.14
CA TYR A 124 -13.71 12.14 8.86
C TYR A 124 -14.14 10.82 9.54
N PRO A 125 -15.36 10.73 10.10
CA PRO A 125 -15.79 9.52 10.82
C PRO A 125 -15.69 8.21 10.03
N TYR A 126 -15.88 8.27 8.70
CA TYR A 126 -15.77 7.07 7.85
C TYR A 126 -14.34 6.51 7.81
N ALA A 127 -13.32 7.37 7.97
CA ALA A 127 -11.92 7.00 7.85
C ALA A 127 -11.43 6.12 9.01
N VAL A 128 -12.19 6.07 10.11
CA VAL A 128 -11.91 5.29 11.33
C VAL A 128 -13.11 4.45 11.77
N SER A 129 -14.05 4.22 10.86
CA SER A 129 -15.25 3.41 11.15
C SER A 129 -14.89 1.95 11.43
N ASP A 130 -15.79 1.20 12.07
CA ASP A 130 -15.62 -0.23 12.35
C ASP A 130 -15.50 -1.12 11.09
N LYS A 131 -15.71 -0.53 9.91
CA LYS A 131 -15.54 -1.19 8.60
C LYS A 131 -14.12 -1.05 8.04
N ILE A 132 -13.26 -0.28 8.71
CA ILE A 132 -11.87 -0.02 8.34
C ILE A 132 -10.95 -0.60 9.41
N VAL A 133 -9.92 -1.31 8.99
CA VAL A 133 -8.78 -1.66 9.85
C VAL A 133 -7.76 -0.53 9.76
N GLY A 134 -7.43 0.07 10.89
CA GLY A 134 -6.51 1.22 10.93
C GLY A 134 -7.20 2.54 10.56
N VAL A 135 -6.66 3.25 9.58
CA VAL A 135 -7.14 4.59 9.15
C VAL A 135 -7.14 4.69 7.63
N SER A 136 -8.26 5.17 7.06
CA SER A 136 -8.33 5.53 5.63
C SER A 136 -7.64 6.86 5.40
N ILE A 137 -6.54 6.86 4.64
CA ILE A 137 -5.75 8.09 4.39
C ILE A 137 -6.16 8.84 3.11
N PHE A 138 -6.95 8.21 2.23
CA PHE A 138 -7.58 8.86 1.09
C PHE A 138 -8.84 8.08 0.66
N THR A 139 -9.71 8.75 -0.10
CA THR A 139 -10.91 8.18 -0.70
C THR A 139 -10.99 8.66 -2.14
N SER A 140 -11.42 7.78 -3.04
CA SER A 140 -11.52 8.04 -4.47
C SER A 140 -12.72 7.28 -5.01
N ALA A 141 -13.51 7.89 -5.90
CA ALA A 141 -14.63 7.19 -6.52
C ALA A 141 -14.09 6.16 -7.52
N ILE A 142 -14.66 4.96 -7.54
CA ILE A 142 -14.37 3.95 -8.56
C ILE A 142 -15.51 4.00 -9.57
N GLY A 143 -15.18 4.06 -10.85
CA GLY A 143 -16.13 4.27 -11.95
C GLY A 143 -15.54 3.85 -13.29
N LEU A 144 -16.06 4.44 -14.36
CA LEU A 144 -15.64 4.18 -15.74
C LEU A 144 -14.91 5.41 -16.27
N GLY A 145 -13.59 5.29 -16.43
CA GLY A 145 -12.81 6.27 -17.17
C GLY A 145 -12.91 5.94 -18.66
N TYR A 146 -13.09 6.96 -19.50
CA TYR A 146 -13.32 6.77 -20.92
C TYR A 146 -12.61 7.83 -21.76
N ARG A 147 -12.39 7.53 -23.04
CA ARG A 147 -11.82 8.46 -24.00
C ARG A 147 -12.89 9.30 -24.68
N THR A 148 -12.70 10.61 -24.67
CA THR A 148 -13.63 11.58 -25.27
C THR A 148 -13.44 11.73 -26.79
N ASP A 149 -12.30 11.32 -27.34
CA ASP A 149 -11.97 11.43 -28.77
C ASP A 149 -12.35 10.19 -29.61
N LYS A 150 -13.01 9.20 -29.01
CA LYS A 150 -13.39 7.93 -29.67
C LYS A 150 -14.87 7.82 -30.02
N GLY A 151 -15.63 8.90 -29.91
CA GLY A 151 -17.06 8.93 -30.23
C GLY A 151 -17.91 8.10 -29.27
N LEU A 152 -17.42 7.87 -28.05
CA LEU A 152 -18.23 7.30 -26.98
C LEU A 152 -19.22 8.33 -26.43
N THR A 153 -20.42 7.87 -26.13
CA THR A 153 -21.30 8.60 -25.22
C THR A 153 -20.74 8.51 -23.82
N LYS A 154 -20.84 9.59 -23.03
CA LYS A 154 -20.44 9.57 -21.62
C LYS A 154 -21.14 8.40 -20.91
N PRO A 155 -20.39 7.50 -20.25
CA PRO A 155 -20.99 6.41 -19.49
C PRO A 155 -21.88 6.95 -18.37
N THR A 156 -23.05 6.36 -18.22
CA THR A 156 -24.02 6.70 -17.17
C THR A 156 -24.33 5.52 -16.26
N SER A 157 -23.82 4.33 -16.62
CA SER A 157 -24.09 3.08 -15.94
C SER A 157 -22.90 2.13 -16.05
N TRP A 158 -22.65 1.34 -15.01
CA TRP A 158 -21.74 0.20 -15.05
C TRP A 158 -22.06 -0.82 -16.15
N LYS A 159 -23.29 -0.81 -16.68
CA LYS A 159 -23.69 -1.68 -17.81
C LYS A 159 -23.07 -1.23 -19.13
N ASP A 160 -22.66 0.03 -19.25
CA ASP A 160 -22.14 0.61 -20.50
C ASP A 160 -20.83 -0.06 -20.92
N LEU A 161 -20.05 -0.55 -19.94
CA LEU A 161 -18.83 -1.33 -20.16
C LEU A 161 -19.07 -2.60 -21.01
N ALA A 162 -20.30 -3.11 -21.03
CA ALA A 162 -20.68 -4.28 -21.82
C ALA A 162 -20.99 -3.96 -23.29
N ASP A 163 -20.99 -2.69 -23.73
CA ASP A 163 -21.25 -2.32 -25.13
C ASP A 163 -20.35 -3.12 -26.07
N PRO A 164 -20.88 -3.91 -27.02
CA PRO A 164 -20.11 -4.69 -27.97
C PRO A 164 -19.01 -3.91 -28.71
N LYS A 165 -19.16 -2.59 -28.90
CA LYS A 165 -18.13 -1.72 -29.51
C LYS A 165 -16.84 -1.65 -28.69
N LEU A 166 -16.93 -1.93 -27.39
CA LEU A 166 -15.79 -1.93 -26.47
C LEU A 166 -15.07 -3.28 -26.43
N ALA A 167 -15.53 -4.31 -27.14
CA ALA A 167 -14.88 -5.62 -27.18
C ALA A 167 -13.40 -5.48 -27.59
N GLY A 168 -12.49 -5.91 -26.71
CA GLY A 168 -11.05 -5.88 -26.97
C GLY A 168 -10.39 -4.53 -26.72
N VAL A 169 -11.16 -3.49 -26.41
CA VAL A 169 -10.68 -2.14 -26.05
C VAL A 169 -11.27 -1.66 -24.71
N ARG A 170 -11.98 -2.53 -23.98
CA ARG A 170 -12.36 -2.28 -22.58
C ARG A 170 -11.30 -2.72 -21.59
N GLY A 171 -11.22 -2.00 -20.48
CA GLY A 171 -10.26 -2.24 -19.40
C GLY A 171 -10.89 -2.67 -18.08
N GLY A 172 -10.23 -3.59 -17.38
CA GLY A 172 -10.52 -3.96 -16.00
C GLY A 172 -9.24 -4.30 -15.23
N TYR A 173 -9.40 -4.84 -14.02
CA TYR A 173 -8.29 -5.20 -13.15
C TYR A 173 -8.25 -6.69 -12.88
N ILE A 174 -7.04 -7.21 -12.65
CA ILE A 174 -6.81 -8.60 -12.26
C ILE A 174 -7.39 -8.85 -10.85
N ILE A 175 -8.20 -9.91 -10.74
CA ILE A 175 -8.83 -10.38 -9.49
C ILE A 175 -8.11 -11.66 -9.06
N PRO A 176 -7.74 -11.84 -7.77
CA PRO A 176 -7.98 -10.95 -6.63
C PRO A 176 -6.85 -9.93 -6.37
N VAL A 177 -5.91 -9.75 -7.31
CA VAL A 177 -4.69 -8.94 -7.11
C VAL A 177 -4.99 -7.49 -6.75
N ASN A 178 -5.91 -6.84 -7.47
CA ASN A 178 -6.25 -5.44 -7.24
C ASN A 178 -7.67 -5.29 -6.68
N SER A 179 -7.81 -4.52 -5.60
CA SER A 179 -9.09 -4.27 -4.94
C SER A 179 -10.12 -3.60 -5.85
N LEU A 180 -9.71 -2.81 -6.86
CA LEU A 180 -10.65 -2.24 -7.85
C LEU A 180 -11.34 -3.33 -8.67
N GLY A 181 -10.63 -4.41 -9.01
CA GLY A 181 -11.21 -5.57 -9.68
C GLY A 181 -12.23 -6.29 -8.82
N GLN A 182 -11.92 -6.46 -7.52
CA GLN A 182 -12.83 -7.06 -6.55
C GLN A 182 -14.08 -6.19 -6.35
N CYS A 183 -13.92 -4.88 -6.20
CA CYS A 183 -15.03 -3.93 -6.10
C CYS A 183 -15.92 -3.96 -7.34
N HIS A 184 -15.32 -4.04 -8.54
CA HIS A 184 -16.09 -4.18 -9.79
C HIS A 184 -16.87 -5.50 -9.83
N LEU A 185 -16.25 -6.62 -9.47
CA LEU A 185 -16.94 -7.92 -9.38
C LEU A 185 -18.14 -7.85 -8.42
N MET A 186 -17.96 -7.29 -7.22
CA MET A 186 -19.05 -7.12 -6.26
C MET A 186 -20.16 -6.22 -6.82
N MET A 187 -19.80 -5.15 -7.53
CA MET A 187 -20.78 -4.30 -8.21
C MET A 187 -21.57 -5.04 -9.28
N LEU A 188 -20.94 -5.93 -10.05
CA LEU A 188 -21.66 -6.78 -11.01
C LEU A 188 -22.67 -7.69 -10.31
N GLY A 189 -22.31 -8.29 -9.17
CA GLY A 189 -23.25 -9.07 -8.35
C GLY A 189 -24.45 -8.24 -7.88
N LYS A 190 -24.23 -6.98 -7.49
CA LYS A 190 -25.32 -6.06 -7.12
C LYS A 190 -26.20 -5.67 -8.30
N ILE A 191 -25.64 -5.50 -9.49
CA ILE A 191 -26.37 -5.04 -10.68
C ILE A 191 -27.17 -6.16 -11.33
N TYR A 192 -26.59 -7.36 -11.41
CA TYR A 192 -27.15 -8.49 -12.16
C TYR A 192 -27.73 -9.59 -11.27
N GLY A 193 -27.45 -9.55 -9.97
CA GLY A 193 -27.89 -10.53 -8.98
C GLY A 193 -28.67 -9.91 -7.84
N LYS A 194 -28.56 -10.52 -6.66
CA LYS A 194 -29.31 -10.16 -5.45
C LYS A 194 -28.54 -9.24 -4.49
N GLY A 195 -27.29 -8.89 -4.82
CA GLY A 195 -26.47 -8.02 -3.96
C GLY A 195 -24.97 -8.16 -4.20
N LEU A 196 -24.18 -7.40 -3.44
CA LEU A 196 -22.72 -7.32 -3.59
C LEU A 196 -21.97 -8.65 -3.43
N GLN A 197 -22.60 -9.67 -2.85
CA GLN A 197 -22.02 -10.99 -2.59
C GLN A 197 -22.60 -12.09 -3.50
N ASP A 198 -23.45 -11.74 -4.48
CA ASP A 198 -23.97 -12.68 -5.47
C ASP A 198 -22.89 -12.97 -6.53
N LEU A 199 -21.96 -13.86 -6.17
CA LEU A 199 -20.78 -14.16 -6.99
C LEU A 199 -21.14 -14.91 -8.28
N ASP A 200 -22.16 -15.76 -8.26
CA ASP A 200 -22.60 -16.48 -9.47
C ASP A 200 -23.09 -15.50 -10.54
N ALA A 201 -23.90 -14.51 -10.16
CA ALA A 201 -24.33 -13.45 -11.05
C ALA A 201 -23.14 -12.58 -11.51
N ALA A 202 -22.22 -12.26 -10.58
CA ALA A 202 -21.04 -11.45 -10.87
C ALA A 202 -20.13 -12.12 -11.91
N TYR A 203 -19.80 -13.41 -11.74
CA TYR A 203 -18.95 -14.16 -12.67
C TYR A 203 -19.61 -14.30 -14.04
N LYS A 204 -20.93 -14.56 -14.09
CA LYS A 204 -21.67 -14.61 -15.35
C LYS A 204 -21.62 -13.26 -16.10
N ALA A 205 -21.78 -12.15 -15.39
CA ALA A 205 -21.66 -10.82 -15.98
C ALA A 205 -20.22 -10.52 -16.43
N LEU A 206 -19.22 -10.91 -15.64
CA LEU A 206 -17.80 -10.73 -16.00
C LEU A 206 -17.43 -11.51 -17.27
N GLU A 207 -17.98 -12.71 -17.47
CA GLU A 207 -17.76 -13.50 -18.70
C GLU A 207 -18.27 -12.76 -19.95
N GLN A 208 -19.40 -12.05 -19.84
CA GLN A 208 -19.96 -11.24 -20.92
C GLN A 208 -19.09 -10.04 -21.30
N LEU A 209 -18.16 -9.62 -20.43
CA LEU A 209 -17.22 -8.55 -20.72
C LEU A 209 -16.03 -9.01 -21.57
N LYS A 210 -15.89 -10.30 -21.89
CA LYS A 210 -14.82 -10.74 -22.80
C LYS A 210 -15.10 -10.29 -24.24
N PRO A 211 -14.05 -9.92 -25.01
CA PRO A 211 -12.66 -9.73 -24.58
C PRO A 211 -12.47 -8.41 -23.80
N ILE A 212 -11.75 -8.50 -22.66
CA ILE A 212 -11.40 -7.39 -21.77
C ILE A 212 -9.90 -7.41 -21.49
N LYS A 213 -9.26 -6.24 -21.47
CA LYS A 213 -7.86 -6.08 -21.08
C LYS A 213 -7.78 -5.94 -19.56
N LEU A 214 -6.98 -6.77 -18.90
CA LEU A 214 -6.81 -6.74 -17.45
C LEU A 214 -5.42 -6.22 -17.10
N VAL A 215 -5.35 -5.38 -16.07
CA VAL A 215 -4.08 -4.84 -15.55
C VAL A 215 -3.96 -5.08 -14.04
N ASP A 216 -2.73 -5.12 -13.55
CA ASP A 216 -2.46 -5.28 -12.12
C ASP A 216 -2.59 -3.96 -11.35
N PHE A 217 -2.24 -2.83 -11.97
CA PHE A 217 -2.13 -1.52 -11.31
C PHE A 217 -2.70 -0.37 -12.13
N THR A 218 -3.22 0.65 -11.44
CA THR A 218 -3.87 1.82 -12.06
C THR A 218 -2.94 2.56 -13.02
N GLY A 219 -1.65 2.70 -12.70
CA GLY A 219 -0.70 3.36 -13.60
C GLY A 219 -0.59 2.69 -14.98
N GLN A 220 -0.90 1.39 -15.10
CA GLN A 220 -0.99 0.72 -16.40
C GLN A 220 -2.33 1.01 -17.09
N MET A 221 -3.45 1.02 -16.35
CA MET A 221 -4.75 1.46 -16.89
C MET A 221 -4.69 2.89 -17.44
N GLU A 222 -4.08 3.82 -16.69
CA GLU A 222 -3.85 5.20 -17.09
C GLU A 222 -3.12 5.25 -18.44
N LYS A 223 -1.99 4.53 -18.57
CA LYS A 223 -1.22 4.47 -19.82
C LYS A 223 -2.05 3.93 -20.99
N MET A 224 -2.88 2.91 -20.76
CA MET A 224 -3.72 2.29 -21.79
C MET A 224 -4.88 3.21 -22.21
N LEU A 225 -5.46 3.97 -21.27
CA LEU A 225 -6.42 5.02 -21.59
C LEU A 225 -5.77 6.15 -22.40
N LEU A 226 -4.58 6.60 -22.00
CA LEU A 226 -3.86 7.67 -22.70
C LEU A 226 -3.39 7.26 -24.12
N SER A 227 -2.97 6.00 -24.30
CA SER A 227 -2.57 5.47 -25.61
C SER A 227 -3.74 5.11 -26.51
N GLY A 228 -4.94 4.94 -25.95
CA GLY A 228 -6.12 4.47 -26.68
C GLY A 228 -6.17 2.96 -26.88
N GLU A 229 -5.30 2.21 -26.20
CA GLU A 229 -5.39 0.75 -26.13
C GLU A 229 -6.62 0.30 -25.32
N VAL A 230 -7.00 1.10 -24.31
CA VAL A 230 -8.29 1.05 -23.63
C VAL A 230 -9.05 2.32 -23.98
N ILE A 231 -10.31 2.18 -24.39
CA ILE A 231 -11.19 3.30 -24.72
C ILE A 231 -12.14 3.59 -23.54
N GLU A 232 -12.54 2.57 -22.80
CA GLU A 232 -13.30 2.69 -21.56
C GLU A 232 -12.86 1.60 -20.59
N GLY A 233 -12.67 1.93 -19.32
CA GLY A 233 -12.26 0.94 -18.35
C GLY A 233 -12.59 1.33 -16.92
N VAL A 234 -12.65 0.30 -16.08
CA VAL A 234 -12.74 0.51 -14.63
C VAL A 234 -11.49 1.25 -14.18
N ILE A 235 -11.68 2.36 -13.48
CA ILE A 235 -10.59 3.14 -12.88
C ILE A 235 -11.15 3.95 -11.72
N HIS A 236 -10.28 4.49 -10.88
CA HIS A 236 -10.67 5.46 -9.89
C HIS A 236 -10.52 6.90 -10.44
N ASP A 237 -11.36 7.82 -9.99
CA ASP A 237 -11.46 9.19 -10.50
C ASP A 237 -10.11 9.94 -10.57
N SER A 238 -9.26 9.80 -9.56
CA SER A 238 -7.97 10.49 -9.50
C SER A 238 -6.96 10.03 -10.57
N GLY A 239 -7.16 8.85 -11.17
CA GLY A 239 -6.38 8.38 -12.31
C GLY A 239 -6.77 9.07 -13.62
N VAL A 240 -7.94 9.71 -13.66
CA VAL A 240 -8.40 10.51 -14.80
C VAL A 240 -8.19 11.99 -14.53
N TYR A 241 -8.74 12.52 -13.43
CA TYR A 241 -8.71 13.96 -13.13
C TYR A 241 -7.32 14.53 -12.90
N ARG A 242 -6.30 13.69 -12.65
CA ARG A 242 -4.91 14.15 -12.65
C ARG A 242 -4.51 14.80 -13.98
N TYR A 243 -5.12 14.37 -15.08
CA TYR A 243 -4.84 14.87 -16.43
C TYR A 243 -5.71 16.08 -16.83
N ASP A 244 -6.57 16.56 -15.93
CA ASP A 244 -7.38 17.76 -16.17
C ASP A 244 -6.47 18.96 -16.49
N GLY A 245 -6.84 19.70 -17.54
CA GLY A 245 -6.04 20.82 -18.04
C GLY A 245 -4.76 20.44 -18.80
N GLN A 246 -4.49 19.14 -19.00
CA GLN A 246 -3.30 18.66 -19.75
C GLN A 246 -3.61 18.25 -21.20
N ASN A 247 -4.76 18.66 -21.74
CA ASN A 247 -5.23 18.33 -23.09
C ASN A 247 -5.23 16.83 -23.42
N GLN A 248 -5.44 15.97 -22.42
CA GLN A 248 -5.62 14.54 -22.63
C GLN A 248 -7.10 14.23 -22.92
N PRO A 249 -7.41 13.37 -23.91
CA PRO A 249 -8.79 13.08 -24.30
C PRO A 249 -9.41 12.01 -23.40
N VAL A 250 -9.41 12.23 -22.09
CA VAL A 250 -9.94 11.32 -21.08
C VAL A 250 -10.92 12.05 -20.15
N ASP A 251 -11.98 11.38 -19.74
CA ASP A 251 -12.96 11.86 -18.76
C ASP A 251 -13.49 10.70 -17.92
N PHE A 252 -14.21 11.02 -16.85
CA PHE A 252 -14.78 10.10 -15.87
C PHE A 252 -16.29 10.35 -15.67
#